data_AF-A0A811G5L4-F1
#
_entry.id   AF-A0A811G5L4-F1
#
_cell.length_a   1.000
_cell.length_b   1.000
_cell.length_c   1.000
_cell.angle_alpha   90.00
_cell.angle_beta   90.00
_cell.angle_gamma   90.00
#
_symmetry.space_group_name_H-M   'P 1'
#
loop_
_entity.id
_entity.type
_entity.pdbx_description
1 polymer ?
#
loop_
_entity_poly.entity_id
_entity_poly.type
_entity_poly.pdbx_seq_one_letter_code
_entity_poly.pdbx_strand_id
1 'polypeptide(L)'
;MNKKLTISSLKFSKDFGLHHKNVLRTIRGFKCSKEFNERNFELVEYVDAKGEKRPMYEITQQGFTFLISRTSGRVNDQYVEMYINAYEEMAQQLSHEEKSLHYQLNQFTLQYMYAEDGASNAGRDLQYLGKKVKPELRRKIQELMDKIQLKLPLLGGT
;
A
#
# COMPACT_ATOMS: atom_id res chain seq x y z
N MET A 1 18.43 15.11 3.14
CA MET A 1 17.69 13.86 3.41
C MET A 1 16.27 14.05 2.90
N ASN A 2 15.86 13.34 1.84
CA ASN A 2 14.45 13.36 1.41
C ASN A 2 13.64 12.59 2.46
N LYS A 3 12.87 13.34 3.26
CA LYS A 3 11.94 12.78 4.24
C LYS A 3 10.86 12.02 3.46
N LYS A 4 10.96 10.69 3.44
CA LYS A 4 9.89 9.86 2.89
C LYS A 4 8.70 9.92 3.84
N LEU A 5 7.52 10.05 3.27
CA LEU A 5 6.27 10.04 4.02
C LEU A 5 5.97 8.61 4.46
N THR A 6 5.93 8.40 5.76
CA THR A 6 5.72 7.09 6.36
C THR A 6 4.61 7.13 7.41
N ILE A 7 4.02 5.96 7.62
CA ILE A 7 3.13 5.66 8.74
C ILE A 7 3.72 4.47 9.50
N SER A 8 3.59 4.47 10.82
CA SER A 8 4.06 3.35 11.61
C SER A 8 3.12 2.14 11.48
N SER A 9 3.69 0.94 11.53
CA SER A 9 2.93 -0.31 11.64
C SER A 9 2.03 -0.36 12.88
N LEU A 10 2.33 0.41 13.93
CA LEU A 10 1.47 0.58 15.10
C LEU A 10 0.20 1.33 14.73
N LYS A 11 0.31 2.48 14.07
CA LYS A 11 -0.85 3.24 13.61
C LYS A 11 -1.67 2.44 12.61
N PHE A 12 -1.00 1.77 11.66
CA PHE A 12 -1.66 0.81 10.77
C PHE A 12 -2.46 -0.25 11.56
N SER A 13 -1.84 -0.88 12.56
CA SER A 13 -2.53 -1.91 13.34
C SER A 13 -3.74 -1.36 14.10
N LYS A 14 -3.62 -0.14 14.64
CA LYS A 14 -4.69 0.54 15.37
C LYS A 14 -5.85 0.90 14.45
N ASP A 15 -5.56 1.56 13.33
CA ASP A 15 -6.57 2.06 12.40
C ASP A 15 -7.36 0.87 11.83
N PHE A 16 -6.68 -0.25 11.50
CA PHE A 16 -7.29 -1.45 10.90
C PHE A 16 -7.82 -2.47 11.89
N GLY A 17 -7.80 -2.19 13.20
CA GLY A 17 -8.27 -3.13 14.22
C GLY A 17 -7.51 -4.46 14.21
N LEU A 18 -6.25 -4.45 13.75
CA LEU A 18 -5.40 -5.63 13.64
C LEU A 18 -4.46 -5.72 14.83
N HIS A 19 -4.19 -6.93 15.31
CA HIS A 19 -3.11 -7.12 16.27
C HIS A 19 -1.76 -6.75 15.62
N HIS A 20 -0.99 -5.86 16.24
CA HIS A 20 0.33 -5.44 15.74
C HIS A 20 1.26 -6.62 15.45
N LYS A 21 1.24 -7.66 16.29
CA LYS A 21 1.96 -8.93 16.06
C LYS A 21 1.64 -9.58 14.71
N ASN A 22 0.37 -9.53 14.29
CA ASN A 22 -0.06 -10.09 13.00
C ASN A 22 0.43 -9.22 11.85
N VAL A 23 0.39 -7.87 11.99
CA VAL A 23 0.95 -6.94 11.00
C VAL A 23 2.44 -7.19 10.79
N LEU A 24 3.23 -7.32 11.87
CA LEU A 24 4.66 -7.64 11.79
C LEU A 24 4.90 -8.99 11.09
N ARG A 25 4.10 -10.01 11.43
CA ARG A 25 4.18 -11.32 10.78
C ARG A 25 3.88 -11.25 9.29
N THR A 26 2.85 -10.49 8.90
CA THR A 26 2.47 -10.27 7.50
C THR A 26 3.60 -9.60 6.73
N ILE A 27 4.18 -8.52 7.27
CA ILE A 27 5.29 -7.80 6.63
C ILE A 27 6.51 -8.70 6.44
N ARG A 28 6.88 -9.48 7.47
CA ARG A 28 8.01 -10.44 7.38
C ARG A 28 7.74 -11.58 6.41
N GLY A 29 6.48 -11.89 6.13
CA GLY A 29 6.06 -12.95 5.21
C GLY A 29 5.93 -12.49 3.75
N PHE A 30 6.23 -11.23 3.42
CA PHE A 30 6.06 -10.72 2.06
C PHE A 30 7.02 -11.36 1.06
N LYS A 31 6.43 -12.03 0.06
CA LYS A 31 7.13 -12.50 -1.15
C LYS A 31 7.18 -11.38 -2.19
N CYS A 32 8.00 -10.35 -1.92
CA CYS A 32 8.30 -9.23 -2.83
C CYS A 32 9.82 -9.15 -3.06
N SER A 33 10.29 -8.32 -3.99
CA SER A 33 11.74 -8.16 -4.18
C SER A 33 12.39 -7.56 -2.93
N LYS A 34 13.66 -7.90 -2.69
CA LYS A 34 14.42 -7.38 -1.54
C LYS A 34 14.48 -5.85 -1.58
N GLU A 35 14.72 -5.26 -2.75
CA GLU A 35 14.79 -3.81 -2.91
C GLU A 35 13.45 -3.14 -2.58
N PHE A 36 12.32 -3.77 -2.97
CA PHE A 36 11.00 -3.26 -2.64
C PHE A 36 10.74 -3.31 -1.14
N ASN A 37 11.11 -4.41 -0.47
CA ASN A 37 10.91 -4.57 0.97
C ASN A 37 11.69 -3.50 1.75
N GLU A 38 13.00 -3.40 1.50
CA GLU A 38 13.89 -2.46 2.19
C GLU A 38 13.51 -0.99 1.96
N ARG A 39 12.97 -0.67 0.78
CA ARG A 39 12.56 0.70 0.44
C ARG A 39 11.26 1.15 1.13
N ASN A 40 10.37 0.20 1.42
CA ASN A 40 8.99 0.48 1.81
C ASN A 40 8.62 0.01 3.23
N PHE A 41 9.44 -0.85 3.84
CA PHE A 41 9.26 -1.37 5.19
C PHE A 41 10.57 -1.26 5.96
N GLU A 42 10.79 -0.10 6.57
CA GLU A 42 11.98 0.14 7.38
C GLU A 42 11.76 -0.36 8.81
N LEU A 43 12.57 -1.30 9.28
CA LEU A 43 12.49 -1.82 10.64
C LEU A 43 13.10 -0.81 11.61
N VAL A 44 12.31 -0.34 12.56
CA VAL A 44 12.71 0.60 13.62
C VAL A 44 12.27 0.09 14.99
N GLU A 45 12.74 0.74 16.04
CA GLU A 45 12.31 0.44 17.42
C GLU A 45 11.49 1.59 17.99
N TYR A 46 10.52 1.25 18.84
CA TYR A 46 9.83 2.21 19.70
C TYR A 46 9.91 1.76 21.15
N VAL A 47 9.72 2.70 22.08
CA VAL A 47 9.64 2.41 23.51
C VAL A 47 8.16 2.24 23.86
N ASP A 48 7.80 1.09 24.44
CA ASP A 48 6.43 0.83 24.85
C ASP A 48 6.09 1.49 26.21
N ALA A 49 4.85 1.34 26.65
CA ALA A 49 4.39 1.90 27.93
C ALA A 49 5.12 1.32 29.16
N LYS A 50 5.86 0.22 29.02
CA LYS A 50 6.67 -0.41 30.07
C LYS A 50 8.14 0.00 30.01
N GLY A 51 8.53 0.84 29.05
CA GLY A 51 9.93 1.22 28.84
C GLY A 51 10.72 0.19 28.02
N GLU A 52 10.07 -0.84 27.47
CA GLU A 52 10.73 -1.88 26.68
C GLU A 52 10.86 -1.42 25.22
N LYS A 53 12.03 -1.68 24.63
CA LYS A 53 12.23 -1.49 23.18
C LYS A 53 11.52 -2.60 22.42
N ARG A 54 10.65 -2.24 21.49
CA ARG A 54 9.91 -3.16 20.63
C ARG A 54 10.07 -2.81 19.16
N PRO A 55 10.10 -3.81 18.26
CA PRO A 55 10.20 -3.56 16.83
C PRO A 55 8.88 -3.03 16.27
N MET A 56 8.98 -2.13 15.31
CA MET A 56 7.90 -1.71 14.43
C MET A 56 8.45 -1.39 13.04
N TYR A 57 7.59 -1.30 12.02
CA TYR A 57 7.99 -0.78 10.71
C TYR A 57 7.53 0.65 10.52
N GLU A 58 8.37 1.48 9.91
CA GLU A 58 7.96 2.69 9.18
C GLU A 58 7.61 2.28 7.74
N ILE A 59 6.40 2.62 7.32
CA ILE A 59 5.77 2.11 6.10
C ILE A 59 5.50 3.28 5.16
N THR A 60 6.04 3.25 3.95
CA THR A 60 5.76 4.26 2.93
C THR A 60 4.34 4.11 2.38
N GLN A 61 3.83 5.10 1.63
CA GLN A 61 2.56 4.95 0.91
C GLN A 61 2.49 3.66 0.07
N GLN A 62 3.56 3.31 -0.65
CA GLN A 62 3.58 2.09 -1.47
C GLN A 62 3.62 0.82 -0.62
N GLY A 63 4.37 0.84 0.50
CA GLY A 63 4.35 -0.25 1.47
C GLY A 63 2.96 -0.43 2.08
N PHE A 64 2.25 0.66 2.33
CA PHE A 64 0.91 0.67 2.89
C PHE A 64 -0.11 0.07 1.91
N THR A 65 -0.09 0.51 0.64
CA THR A 65 -0.87 -0.11 -0.45
C THR A 65 -0.61 -1.62 -0.54
N PHE A 66 0.68 -2.00 -0.56
CA PHE A 66 1.07 -3.41 -0.66
C PHE A 66 0.57 -4.20 0.54
N LEU A 67 0.71 -3.66 1.75
CA LEU A 67 0.24 -4.28 2.98
C LEU A 67 -1.28 -4.47 2.98
N ILE A 68 -2.07 -3.47 2.59
CA ILE A 68 -3.54 -3.58 2.51
C ILE A 68 -3.96 -4.67 1.53
N SER A 69 -3.33 -4.74 0.36
CA SER A 69 -3.63 -5.77 -0.63
C SER A 69 -3.34 -7.20 -0.14
N ARG A 70 -2.53 -7.35 0.92
CA ARG A 70 -2.07 -8.63 1.48
C ARG A 70 -2.63 -8.93 2.87
N THR A 71 -3.30 -7.99 3.51
CA THR A 71 -4.04 -8.23 4.75
C THR A 71 -5.37 -8.89 4.41
N SER A 72 -5.53 -10.14 4.82
CA SER A 72 -6.75 -10.93 4.57
C SER A 72 -7.98 -10.28 5.20
N GLY A 73 -9.08 -10.26 4.45
CA GLY A 73 -10.31 -9.54 4.77
C GLY A 73 -10.56 -8.56 3.64
N ARG A 74 -11.51 -8.89 2.75
CA ARG A 74 -11.88 -8.15 1.52
C ARG A 74 -11.62 -6.64 1.66
N VAL A 75 -10.97 -6.03 0.66
CA VAL A 75 -10.99 -4.58 0.49
C VAL A 75 -12.45 -4.17 0.46
N ASN A 76 -12.93 -3.61 1.56
CA ASN A 76 -14.28 -3.09 1.73
C ASN A 76 -14.20 -1.57 1.83
N ASP A 77 -15.35 -0.89 1.76
CA ASP A 77 -15.38 0.57 1.73
C ASP A 77 -14.65 1.21 2.93
N GLN A 78 -14.66 0.55 4.10
CA GLN A 78 -13.95 1.01 5.29
C GLN A 78 -12.42 1.01 5.10
N TYR A 79 -11.85 -0.04 4.50
CA TYR A 79 -10.42 -0.06 4.20
C TYR A 79 -10.02 0.98 3.16
N VAL A 80 -10.93 1.31 2.24
CA VAL A 80 -10.72 2.37 1.25
C VAL A 80 -10.74 3.75 1.89
N GLU A 81 -11.71 4.04 2.75
CA GLU A 81 -11.78 5.30 3.49
C GLU A 81 -10.54 5.50 4.37
N MET A 82 -10.12 4.46 5.09
CA MET A 82 -8.92 4.54 5.92
C MET A 82 -7.64 4.69 5.11
N TYR A 83 -7.58 4.08 3.91
CA TYR A 83 -6.48 4.29 2.98
C TYR A 83 -6.41 5.74 2.53
N ILE A 84 -7.56 6.33 2.17
CA ILE A 84 -7.64 7.74 1.77
C ILE A 84 -7.19 8.64 2.92
N ASN A 85 -7.67 8.40 4.15
CA ASN A 85 -7.30 9.20 5.32
C ASN A 85 -5.80 9.11 5.64
N ALA A 86 -5.23 7.90 5.67
CA ALA A 86 -3.79 7.71 5.90
C ALA A 86 -2.96 8.37 4.80
N TYR A 87 -3.44 8.33 3.57
CA TYR A 87 -2.82 9.04 2.47
C TYR A 87 -2.91 10.56 2.64
N GLU A 88 -4.06 11.12 3.01
CA GLU A 88 -4.20 12.56 3.23
C GLU A 88 -3.25 13.06 4.32
N GLU A 89 -3.12 12.31 5.42
CA GLU A 89 -2.14 12.58 6.48
C GLU A 89 -0.69 12.62 5.94
N MET A 90 -0.31 11.64 5.11
CA MET A 90 0.99 11.64 4.43
C MET A 90 1.11 12.84 3.50
N ALA A 91 0.08 13.08 2.70
CA ALA A 91 0.06 14.07 1.63
C ALA A 91 0.12 15.50 2.16
N GLN A 92 -0.28 15.78 3.40
CA GLN A 92 -0.16 17.11 4.03
C GLN A 92 1.25 17.73 3.89
N GLN A 93 2.28 16.88 3.81
CA GLN A 93 3.68 17.27 3.69
C GLN A 93 4.19 17.43 2.24
N LEU A 94 3.32 17.25 1.22
CA LEU A 94 3.62 17.40 -0.21
C LEU A 94 3.21 18.76 -0.78
N SER A 95 3.77 19.12 -1.94
CA SER A 95 3.27 20.25 -2.74
C SER A 95 1.87 19.98 -3.32
N HIS A 96 1.17 21.02 -3.78
CA HIS A 96 -0.18 20.89 -4.34
C HIS A 96 -0.23 20.00 -5.60
N GLU A 97 0.78 20.11 -6.46
CA GLU A 97 0.89 19.29 -7.67
C GLU A 97 1.13 17.81 -7.34
N GLU A 98 2.05 17.53 -6.41
CA GLU A 98 2.29 16.18 -5.91
C GLU A 98 1.02 15.59 -5.28
N LYS A 99 0.34 16.33 -4.40
CA LYS A 99 -0.95 15.90 -3.80
C LYS A 99 -1.96 15.44 -4.86
N SER A 100 -2.07 16.16 -5.97
CA SER A 100 -3.00 15.84 -7.07
C SER A 100 -2.60 14.56 -7.81
N LEU A 101 -1.32 14.37 -8.12
CA LEU A 101 -0.83 13.17 -8.81
C LEU A 101 -1.00 11.93 -7.94
N HIS A 102 -0.68 12.05 -6.66
CA HIS A 102 -0.82 10.96 -5.71
C HIS A 102 -2.31 10.63 -5.43
N TYR A 103 -3.23 11.60 -5.49
CA TYR A 103 -4.68 11.33 -5.47
C TYR A 103 -5.11 10.47 -6.67
N GLN A 104 -4.65 10.81 -7.88
CA GLN A 104 -4.93 10.01 -9.08
C GLN A 104 -4.36 8.59 -8.96
N LEU A 105 -3.13 8.46 -8.43
CA LEU A 105 -2.49 7.17 -8.22
C LEU A 105 -3.35 6.29 -7.30
N ASN A 106 -3.80 6.85 -6.19
CA ASN A 106 -4.67 6.16 -5.23
C ASN A 106 -5.96 5.64 -5.86
N GLN A 107 -6.63 6.45 -6.68
CA GLN A 107 -7.87 6.06 -7.36
C GLN A 107 -7.65 4.83 -8.26
N PHE A 108 -6.60 4.85 -9.09
CA PHE A 108 -6.32 3.72 -9.98
C PHE A 108 -5.84 2.48 -9.23
N THR A 109 -5.05 2.65 -8.16
CA THR A 109 -4.62 1.57 -7.28
C THR A 109 -5.81 0.89 -6.59
N LEU A 110 -6.76 1.67 -6.06
CA LEU A 110 -7.99 1.15 -5.48
C LEU A 110 -8.83 0.38 -6.50
N GLN A 111 -9.03 0.95 -7.68
CA GLN A 111 -9.75 0.27 -8.78
C GLN A 111 -9.07 -1.05 -9.17
N TYR A 112 -7.73 -1.08 -9.18
CA TYR A 112 -6.98 -2.29 -9.48
C TYR A 112 -7.21 -3.37 -8.40
N MET A 113 -7.18 -2.99 -7.12
CA MET A 113 -7.45 -3.90 -6.01
C MET A 113 -8.88 -4.46 -6.06
N TYR A 114 -9.89 -3.63 -6.36
CA TYR A 114 -11.26 -4.10 -6.56
C TYR A 114 -11.39 -5.06 -7.76
N ALA A 115 -10.70 -4.78 -8.86
CA ALA A 115 -10.69 -5.67 -10.02
C ALA A 115 -9.99 -7.01 -9.74
N GLU A 116 -8.99 -7.05 -8.86
CA GLU A 116 -8.35 -8.29 -8.37
C GLU A 116 -9.33 -9.15 -7.57
N ASP A 117 -10.07 -8.56 -6.64
CA ASP A 117 -11.06 -9.28 -5.83
C ASP A 117 -12.21 -9.81 -6.71
N GLY A 118 -12.74 -8.97 -7.60
CA GLY A 118 -13.81 -9.36 -8.52
C GLY A 118 -13.39 -10.44 -9.54
N ALA A 119 -12.15 -10.40 -10.05
CA ALA A 119 -11.65 -11.42 -10.98
C ALA A 119 -11.46 -12.80 -10.32
N SER A 120 -11.46 -12.89 -8.99
CA SER A 120 -11.30 -14.15 -8.27
C SER A 120 -12.58 -15.01 -8.27
N ASN A 121 -13.71 -14.49 -8.77
CA ASN A 121 -15.01 -15.17 -8.79
C ASN A 121 -15.60 -15.15 -10.23
N ALA A 122 -15.74 -16.32 -10.87
CA ALA A 122 -16.41 -16.58 -12.16
C ALA A 122 -15.67 -16.24 -13.49
N GLY A 123 -15.80 -17.15 -14.47
CA GLY A 123 -15.03 -17.15 -15.73
C GLY A 123 -15.30 -16.00 -16.71
N ARG A 124 -16.50 -15.37 -16.69
CA ARG A 124 -16.78 -14.18 -17.53
C ARG A 124 -16.13 -12.92 -16.98
N ASP A 125 -16.12 -12.77 -15.66
CA ASP A 125 -15.50 -11.63 -14.97
C ASP A 125 -13.98 -11.67 -15.15
N LEU A 126 -13.38 -12.86 -15.14
CA LEU A 126 -11.97 -13.09 -15.47
C LEU A 126 -11.57 -12.58 -16.86
N GLN A 127 -12.43 -12.70 -17.87
CA GLN A 127 -12.09 -12.27 -19.22
C GLN A 127 -12.10 -10.74 -19.34
N TYR A 128 -13.12 -10.06 -18.82
CA TYR A 128 -13.20 -8.60 -18.89
C TYR A 128 -12.27 -7.92 -17.88
N LEU A 129 -12.39 -8.24 -16.58
CA LEU A 129 -11.58 -7.64 -15.53
C LEU A 129 -10.11 -8.03 -15.70
N GLY A 130 -9.83 -9.31 -15.95
CA GLY A 130 -8.47 -9.84 -16.07
C GLY A 130 -7.73 -9.38 -17.32
N LYS A 131 -8.36 -9.43 -18.50
CA LYS A 131 -7.65 -9.15 -19.77
C LYS A 131 -7.75 -7.71 -20.27
N LYS A 132 -8.72 -6.91 -19.78
CA LYS A 132 -8.90 -5.52 -20.24
C LYS A 132 -8.67 -4.50 -19.13
N VAL A 133 -9.39 -4.65 -18.01
CA VAL A 133 -9.38 -3.63 -16.94
C VAL A 133 -8.06 -3.62 -16.18
N LYS A 134 -7.57 -4.77 -15.71
CA LYS A 134 -6.31 -4.87 -14.95
C LYS A 134 -5.10 -4.32 -15.72
N PRO A 135 -4.85 -4.66 -17.00
CA PRO A 135 -3.72 -4.11 -17.76
C PRO A 135 -3.79 -2.58 -17.91
N GLU A 136 -4.98 -2.02 -18.16
CA GLU A 136 -5.14 -0.58 -18.32
C GLU A 136 -4.85 0.17 -17.01
N LEU A 137 -5.40 -0.31 -15.90
CA LEU A 137 -5.17 0.26 -14.57
C LEU A 137 -3.69 0.18 -14.19
N ARG A 138 -3.03 -0.96 -14.46
CA ARG A 138 -1.58 -1.12 -14.23
C ARG A 138 -0.77 -0.07 -14.99
N ARG A 139 -1.10 0.20 -16.26
CA ARG A 139 -0.41 1.22 -17.07
C ARG A 139 -0.58 2.62 -16.45
N LYS A 140 -1.81 3.01 -16.09
CA LYS A 140 -2.08 4.33 -15.50
C LYS A 140 -1.37 4.53 -14.16
N ILE A 141 -1.37 3.48 -13.31
CA ILE A 141 -0.62 3.47 -12.05
C ILE A 141 0.87 3.75 -12.31
N GLN A 142 1.47 3.07 -13.29
CA GLN A 142 2.89 3.28 -13.59
C GLN A 142 3.20 4.69 -14.05
N GLU A 143 2.41 5.22 -14.99
CA GLU A 143 2.61 6.57 -15.52
C GLU A 143 2.57 7.64 -14.43
N LEU A 144 1.67 7.47 -13.46
CA LEU A 144 1.58 8.38 -12.31
C LEU A 144 2.76 8.22 -11.36
N MET A 145 3.22 6.98 -11.11
CA MET A 145 4.39 6.70 -10.29
C MET A 145 5.69 7.29 -10.87
N ASP A 146 5.84 7.24 -12.19
CA ASP A 146 7.00 7.84 -12.88
C ASP A 146 7.00 9.37 -12.76
N LYS A 147 5.82 10.01 -12.87
CA LYS A 147 5.66 11.47 -12.71
C LYS A 147 6.02 11.97 -11.31
N ILE A 148 5.65 11.21 -10.27
CA ILE A 148 5.99 11.52 -8.88
C ILE A 148 7.40 11.03 -8.50
N GLN A 149 8.24 10.70 -9.49
CA GLN A 149 9.63 10.24 -9.33
C GLN A 149 9.79 9.02 -8.41
N LEU A 150 8.72 8.22 -8.28
CA LEU A 150 8.73 6.98 -7.52
C LEU A 150 9.06 5.81 -8.47
N LYS A 151 10.32 5.38 -8.50
CA LYS A 151 10.71 4.16 -9.23
C LYS A 151 10.12 2.91 -8.56
N LEU A 152 9.23 2.17 -9.24
CA LEU A 152 8.85 0.80 -8.88
C LEU A 152 9.25 -0.21 -9.96
N PRO A 153 9.55 -1.45 -9.57
CA PRO A 153 9.34 -2.61 -10.43
C PRO A 153 7.86 -2.98 -10.40
N LEU A 154 7.11 -2.71 -11.48
CA LEU A 154 5.77 -3.28 -11.59
C LEU A 154 5.86 -4.80 -11.75
N LEU A 155 5.23 -5.52 -10.83
CA LEU A 155 4.91 -6.96 -10.86
C LEU A 155 5.13 -7.64 -12.23
N GLY A 156 6.38 -8.00 -12.49
CA GLY A 156 6.79 -8.96 -13.50
C GLY A 156 7.23 -10.20 -12.74
N GLY A 157 6.28 -11.09 -12.46
CA GLY A 157 6.63 -12.49 -12.38
C GLY A 157 7.03 -12.91 -13.79
N THR A 158 8.23 -13.49 -13.88
CA THR A 158 8.78 -14.33 -14.96
C THR A 158 7.86 -14.66 -16.12
#